data_AF-R9S292-F1
#
_entry.id   AF-R9S292-F1
#
_cell.length_a   1.000
_cell.length_b   1.000
_cell.length_c   1.000
_cell.angle_alpha   90.00
_cell.angle_beta   90.00
_cell.angle_gamma   90.00
#
_symmetry.space_group_name_H-M   'P 1'
#
loop_
_entity.id
_entity.type
_entity.pdbx_description
1 polymer ?
#
loop_
_entity_poly.entity_id
_entity_poly.type
_entity_poly.pdbx_seq_one_letter_code
_entity_poly.pdbx_strand_id
1 'polypeptide(L)'
;LSGIFLAMHYTADISMAFSSVIHISRDVNAGWLIQNLHANGASLFFICMYIHIARGIYYGSYLYKNTWMTGVIILLTTMLTAFLGYVLPWGQMSFWG
;
A
#
# COMPACT_ATOMS: atom_id res chain seq x y z
N LEU A 1 8.17 6.46 1.97
CA LEU A 1 8.63 7.20 3.17
C LEU A 1 7.84 6.81 4.41
N SER A 2 6.53 7.07 4.47
CA SER A 2 5.68 6.71 5.62
C SER A 2 5.80 5.23 6.03
N GLY A 3 5.85 4.30 5.07
CA GLY A 3 6.02 2.88 5.35
C GLY A 3 7.33 2.51 6.07
N ILE A 4 8.44 3.19 5.75
CA ILE A 4 9.72 2.97 6.44
C ILE A 4 9.61 3.44 7.89
N PHE A 5 8.95 4.58 8.13
CA PHE A 5 8.71 5.08 9.49
C PHE A 5 7.83 4.13 10.30
N LEU A 6 6.76 3.62 9.71
CA LEU A 6 5.90 2.61 10.35
C LEU A 6 6.68 1.33 10.67
N ALA A 7 7.53 0.87 9.76
CA ALA A 7 8.34 -0.34 9.94
C ALA A 7 9.33 -0.23 11.11
N MET A 8 9.82 0.98 11.45
CA MET A 8 10.69 1.17 12.62
C MET A 8 9.99 0.94 13.97
N HIS A 9 8.66 0.96 13.99
CA HIS A 9 7.84 0.79 15.21
C HIS A 9 6.92 -0.44 15.18
N TYR A 10 6.89 -1.16 14.05
CA TYR A 10 6.05 -2.33 13.86
C TYR A 10 6.77 -3.61 14.27
N THR A 11 6.02 -4.56 14.86
CA THR A 11 6.54 -5.88 15.26
C THR A 11 5.84 -6.99 14.48
N ALA A 12 6.60 -7.76 13.70
CA ALA A 12 6.10 -8.86 12.88
C ALA A 12 5.94 -10.18 13.67
N ASP A 13 5.14 -10.15 14.74
CA ASP A 13 4.77 -11.32 15.54
C ASP A 13 3.25 -11.38 15.72
N ILE A 14 2.63 -12.55 15.59
CA ILE A 14 1.16 -12.69 15.61
C ILE A 14 0.55 -12.16 16.92
N SER A 15 1.25 -12.29 18.05
CA SER A 15 0.75 -11.82 19.35
C SER A 15 0.91 -10.31 19.55
N MET A 16 1.81 -9.67 18.79
CA MET A 16 2.17 -8.25 18.96
C MET A 16 1.84 -7.36 17.74
N ALA A 17 1.51 -7.93 16.59
CA ALA A 17 1.30 -7.17 15.35
C ALA A 17 0.22 -6.09 15.54
N PHE A 18 -0.96 -6.49 16.02
CA PHE A 18 -2.08 -5.56 16.25
C PHE A 18 -1.76 -4.53 17.35
N SER A 19 -1.14 -4.95 18.46
CA SER A 19 -0.79 -4.02 19.55
C SER A 19 0.30 -3.04 19.14
N SER A 20 1.26 -3.43 18.29
CA SER A 20 2.28 -2.52 17.74
C SER A 20 1.67 -1.44 16.83
N VAL A 21 0.63 -1.77 16.06
CA VAL A 21 -0.13 -0.80 15.25
C VAL A 21 -0.90 0.18 16.14
N ILE A 22 -1.44 -0.25 17.27
CA ILE A 22 -2.07 0.63 18.27
C ILE A 22 -1.04 1.55 18.91
N HIS A 23 0.12 1.02 19.32
CA HIS A 23 1.22 1.80 19.89
C HIS A 23 1.70 2.90 18.93
N ILE A 24 1.85 2.59 17.64
CA ILE A 24 2.16 3.60 16.61
C ILE A 24 1.12 4.71 16.59
N SER A 25 -0.16 4.38 16.66
CA SER A 25 -1.24 5.36 16.56
C SER A 25 -1.33 6.25 17.79
N ARG A 26 -1.08 5.70 18.99
CA ARG A 26 -1.37 6.37 20.26
C ARG A 26 -0.14 7.00 20.94
N ASP A 27 1.02 6.35 20.82
CA ASP A 27 2.17 6.66 21.67
C ASP A 27 3.37 7.19 20.87
N VAL A 28 3.41 6.96 19.55
CA VAL A 28 4.44 7.53 18.67
C VAL A 28 4.05 8.93 18.21
N ASN A 29 4.97 9.89 18.34
CA ASN A 29 4.77 11.27 17.89
C ASN A 29 4.36 11.33 16.41
N ALA A 30 3.20 11.95 16.14
CA ALA A 30 2.57 12.00 14.81
C ALA A 30 2.32 10.63 14.15
N GLY A 31 2.39 9.53 14.90
CA GLY A 31 2.26 8.18 14.35
C GLY A 31 0.86 7.92 13.77
N TRP A 32 -0.20 8.44 14.39
CA TRP A 32 -1.56 8.42 13.82
C TRP A 32 -1.61 9.07 12.43
N LEU A 33 -0.95 10.22 12.25
CA LEU A 33 -0.95 10.96 10.99
C LEU A 33 -0.19 10.18 9.93
N ILE A 34 0.98 9.64 10.28
CA ILE A 34 1.82 8.87 9.36
C ILE A 34 1.12 7.57 8.93
N GLN A 35 0.44 6.89 9.85
CA GLN A 35 -0.36 5.69 9.58
C GLN A 35 -1.51 6.00 8.62
N ASN A 36 -2.27 7.07 8.88
CA ASN A 36 -3.37 7.48 8.01
C ASN A 36 -2.87 7.92 6.62
N LEU A 37 -1.75 8.65 6.56
CA LEU A 37 -1.13 9.03 5.28
C LEU A 37 -0.66 7.79 4.49
N HIS A 38 -0.12 6.77 5.16
CA HIS A 38 0.29 5.54 4.48
C HIS A 38 -0.92 4.77 3.93
N ALA A 39 -1.95 4.56 4.76
CA ALA A 39 -3.15 3.83 4.37
C ALA A 39 -3.93 4.53 3.24
N ASN A 40 -4.21 5.83 3.39
CA ASN A 40 -4.89 6.60 2.33
C ASN A 40 -4.01 6.80 1.09
N GLY A 41 -2.69 6.89 1.28
CA GLY A 41 -1.71 6.97 0.20
C GLY A 41 -1.75 5.75 -0.71
N ALA A 42 -2.01 4.54 -0.17
CA ALA A 42 -2.19 3.34 -0.97
C ALA A 42 -3.43 3.46 -1.89
N SER A 43 -4.57 3.91 -1.38
CA SER A 43 -5.77 4.13 -2.20
C SER A 43 -5.55 5.19 -3.29
N LEU A 44 -4.90 6.31 -2.95
CA LEU A 44 -4.55 7.35 -3.92
C LEU A 44 -3.63 6.80 -5.02
N PHE A 45 -2.68 5.93 -4.68
CA PHE A 45 -1.79 5.30 -5.64
C PHE A 45 -2.57 4.48 -6.67
N PHE A 46 -3.56 3.69 -6.25
CA PHE A 46 -4.43 2.95 -7.18
C PHE A 46 -5.29 3.87 -8.05
N ILE A 47 -5.84 4.96 -7.49
CA ILE A 47 -6.55 5.98 -8.29
C ILE A 47 -5.65 6.52 -9.40
N CYS A 48 -4.41 6.90 -9.07
CA CYS A 48 -3.43 7.36 -10.05
C CYS A 48 -3.11 6.28 -11.10
N MET A 49 -2.94 5.02 -10.70
CA MET A 49 -2.70 3.91 -11.63
C MET A 49 -3.86 3.70 -12.60
N TYR A 50 -5.10 3.69 -12.11
CA TYR A 50 -6.27 3.49 -12.96
C TYR A 50 -6.47 4.64 -13.95
N ILE A 51 -6.27 5.89 -13.51
CA ILE A 51 -6.27 7.05 -14.41
C ILE A 51 -5.14 6.93 -15.44
N HIS A 52 -3.94 6.51 -15.03
CA HIS A 52 -2.81 6.31 -15.93
C HIS A 52 -3.09 5.26 -17.00
N ILE A 53 -3.68 4.12 -16.61
CA ILE A 53 -4.07 3.04 -17.54
C ILE A 53 -5.18 3.53 -18.48
N ALA A 54 -6.22 4.18 -17.96
CA ALA A 54 -7.32 4.71 -18.76
C ALA A 54 -6.82 5.70 -19.82
N ARG A 55 -5.92 6.61 -19.44
CA ARG A 55 -5.23 7.52 -20.36
C ARG A 55 -4.47 6.74 -21.43
N GLY A 56 -3.71 5.71 -21.02
CA GLY A 56 -2.92 4.88 -21.93
C GLY A 56 -3.77 4.15 -22.96
N ILE A 57 -4.97 3.70 -22.59
CA ILE A 57 -5.93 3.09 -23.51
C ILE A 57 -6.52 4.15 -24.43
N TYR A 58 -6.99 5.28 -23.88
CA TYR A 58 -7.65 6.34 -24.64
C TYR A 58 -6.77 6.92 -25.76
N TYR A 59 -5.47 7.11 -25.49
CA TYR A 59 -4.52 7.66 -26.47
C TYR A 59 -3.71 6.59 -27.22
N GLY A 60 -4.04 5.30 -27.12
CA GLY A 60 -3.32 4.24 -27.83
C GLY A 60 -1.87 4.03 -27.36
N SER A 61 -1.50 4.48 -26.15
CA SER A 61 -0.14 4.34 -25.63
C SER A 61 0.27 2.88 -25.37
N TYR A 62 -0.68 1.94 -25.33
CA TYR A 62 -0.40 0.50 -25.28
C TYR A 62 0.34 -0.03 -26.52
N LEU A 63 0.36 0.73 -27.62
CA LEU A 63 1.16 0.40 -28.81
C LEU A 63 2.67 0.43 -28.53
N TYR A 64 3.12 1.17 -27.51
CA TYR A 64 4.48 1.10 -26.99
C TYR A 64 4.67 -0.17 -26.14
N LYS A 65 4.71 -1.34 -26.81
CA LYS A 65 4.60 -2.67 -26.19
C LYS A 65 5.54 -2.89 -25.01
N ASN A 66 6.82 -2.54 -25.12
CA ASN A 66 7.77 -2.73 -24.02
C ASN A 66 7.39 -1.89 -22.80
N THR A 67 7.07 -0.61 -22.98
CA THR A 67 6.62 0.28 -21.91
C THR A 67 5.30 -0.21 -21.30
N TRP A 68 4.36 -0.65 -22.14
CA TRP A 68 3.08 -1.17 -21.68
C TRP A 68 3.24 -2.44 -20.84
N MET A 69 4.05 -3.40 -21.29
CA MET A 69 4.34 -4.63 -20.53
C MET A 69 5.02 -4.33 -19.20
N THR A 70 5.98 -3.41 -19.17
CA THR A 70 6.57 -2.92 -17.90
C THR A 70 5.52 -2.29 -17.00
N GLY A 71 4.60 -1.49 -17.57
CA GLY A 71 3.47 -0.92 -16.83
C GLY A 71 2.54 -1.98 -16.21
N VAL A 72 2.25 -3.06 -16.93
CA VAL A 72 1.48 -4.21 -16.42
C VAL A 72 2.22 -4.89 -15.27
N ILE A 73 3.54 -5.07 -15.37
CA ILE A 73 4.35 -5.63 -14.28
C ILE A 73 4.30 -4.70 -13.04
N ILE A 74 4.40 -3.39 -13.23
CA ILE A 74 4.28 -2.41 -12.14
C ILE A 74 2.90 -2.50 -11.47
N LEU A 75 1.82 -2.64 -12.25
CA LEU A 75 0.47 -2.83 -11.71
C LEU A 75 0.39 -4.09 -10.83
N LEU A 76 0.83 -5.24 -11.33
CA LEU A 76 0.76 -6.51 -10.62
C LEU A 76 1.62 -6.52 -9.34
N THR A 77 2.84 -5.99 -9.43
CA THR A 77 3.73 -5.87 -8.25
C THR A 77 3.16 -4.91 -7.21
N THR A 78 2.51 -3.83 -7.63
CA THR A 78 1.85 -2.91 -6.69
C THR A 78 0.64 -3.57 -6.03
N MET A 79 -0.17 -4.34 -6.78
CA MET A 79 -1.29 -5.12 -6.22
C MET A 79 -0.82 -6.10 -5.15
N LEU A 80 0.23 -6.87 -5.44
CA LEU A 80 0.83 -7.78 -4.47
C LEU A 80 1.34 -7.03 -3.23
N THR A 81 2.03 -5.91 -3.43
CA THR A 81 2.57 -5.09 -2.33
C THR A 81 1.47 -4.55 -1.42
N ALA A 82 0.38 -4.03 -2.00
CA ALA A 82 -0.75 -3.52 -1.24
C ALA A 82 -1.50 -4.63 -0.50
N PHE A 83 -1.67 -5.79 -1.13
CA PHE A 83 -2.28 -6.97 -0.51
C PHE A 83 -1.47 -7.40 0.73
N LEU A 84 -0.16 -7.63 0.57
CA LEU A 84 0.70 -8.01 1.69
C LEU A 84 0.72 -6.94 2.79
N GLY A 85 0.74 -5.65 2.41
CA GLY A 85 0.65 -4.54 3.37
C GLY A 85 -0.64 -4.53 4.19
N TYR A 86 -1.77 -4.95 3.60
CA TYR A 86 -3.07 -5.03 4.27
C TYR A 86 -3.14 -6.13 5.33
N VAL A 87 -2.33 -7.18 5.20
CA VAL A 87 -2.26 -8.30 6.15
C VAL A 87 -1.53 -7.90 7.45
N LEU A 88 -0.56 -6.96 7.37
CA LEU A 88 0.33 -6.60 8.48
C LEU A 88 -0.36 -6.18 9.79
N PRO A 89 -1.45 -5.40 9.80
CA PRO A 89 -2.11 -5.00 11.05
C PRO A 89 -2.75 -6.16 11.82
N TRP A 90 -2.94 -7.31 11.18
CA TRP A 90 -3.50 -8.51 11.81
C TRP A 90 -4.88 -8.31 12.47
N GLY A 91 -5.72 -7.45 11.87
CA GLY A 91 -7.13 -7.33 12.23
C GLY A 91 -7.99 -8.41 11.58
N GLN A 92 -9.30 -8.44 11.89
CA GLN A 92 -10.22 -9.44 11.33
C GLN A 92 -10.22 -9.42 9.79
N MET A 93 -10.35 -8.25 9.17
CA MET A 93 -10.32 -8.15 7.71
C MET A 93 -8.94 -8.48 7.12
N SER A 94 -7.85 -8.17 7.84
CA SER A 94 -6.49 -8.54 7.43
C SER A 94 -6.27 -10.04 7.41
N PHE A 95 -6.91 -10.78 8.33
CA PHE A 95 -6.76 -12.23 8.46
C PHE A 95 -7.65 -13.01 7.48
N TRP A 96 -8.87 -12.52 7.25
CA TRP A 96 -9.88 -13.22 6.44
C TRP A 96 -9.96 -12.76 4.98
N GLY A 97 -9.35 -11.63 4.63
CA GLY A 97 -9.32 -11.10 3.26
C GLY A 97 -8.33 -11.84 2.38
#